data_AF-A0A3R7C8L1-F1
#
_entry.id   AF-A0A3R7C8L1-F1
#
_cell.length_a   1.000
_cell.length_b   1.000
_cell.length_c   1.000
_cell.angle_alpha   90.00
_cell.angle_beta   90.00
_cell.angle_gamma   90.00
#
_symmetry.space_group_name_H-M   'P 1'
#
loop_
_entity.id
_entity.type
_entity.pdbx_description
1 polymer ?
#
loop_
_entity_poly.entity_id
_entity_poly.type
_entity_poly.pdbx_seq_one_letter_code
_entity_poly.pdbx_strand_id
1 'polypeptide(L)'
;MWFFWFKGDDSNGIGPFRHFRPRDIDKEVTDGPARRQFSRARGVMEKLVDIAISHGFAVSVDELDHMSPVELETVFDQAFDVLMHDSPDGSLVGDAPGQLRPEKMAGYSYGTVYSAMSQRKRKRADDETGGQYEL
;
A
#
# COMPACT_ATOMS: atom_id res chain seq x y z
N MET A 1 -0.31 10.74 -0.91
CA MET A 1 0.83 9.79 -0.80
C MET A 1 1.09 9.12 -2.15
N TRP A 2 0.09 8.48 -2.77
CA TRP A 2 0.21 7.88 -4.11
C TRP A 2 0.80 8.84 -5.15
N PHE A 3 0.26 10.06 -5.27
CA PHE A 3 0.82 11.09 -6.16
C PHE A 3 2.32 11.36 -5.91
N PHE A 4 2.69 11.63 -4.65
CA PHE A 4 4.09 11.87 -4.25
C PHE A 4 5.00 10.64 -4.45
N TRP A 5 4.43 9.44 -4.51
CA TRP A 5 5.16 8.21 -4.80
C TRP A 5 5.79 8.23 -6.21
N PHE A 6 5.08 8.82 -7.18
CA PHE A 6 5.51 8.90 -8.57
C PHE A 6 6.09 10.25 -8.96
N LYS A 7 5.54 11.35 -8.44
CA LYS A 7 5.95 12.71 -8.83
C LYS A 7 6.92 13.37 -7.86
N GLY A 8 6.99 12.86 -6.63
CA GLY A 8 7.72 13.54 -5.56
C GLY A 8 7.08 14.88 -5.20
N ASP A 9 7.81 15.68 -4.47
CA ASP A 9 7.43 17.01 -4.04
C ASP A 9 8.43 18.04 -4.59
N ASP A 10 8.14 18.49 -5.82
CA ASP A 10 8.96 19.46 -6.55
C ASP A 10 9.13 20.78 -5.79
N SER A 11 8.12 21.17 -4.99
CA SER A 11 8.17 22.41 -4.21
C SER A 11 9.28 22.42 -3.16
N ASN A 12 9.71 21.23 -2.72
CA ASN A 12 10.82 21.03 -1.79
C ASN A 12 12.05 20.41 -2.48
N GLY A 13 12.07 20.30 -3.81
CA GLY A 13 13.14 19.66 -4.58
C GLY A 13 13.27 18.16 -4.32
N ILE A 14 12.20 17.52 -3.86
CA ILE A 14 12.18 16.11 -3.48
C ILE A 14 11.69 15.29 -4.66
N GLY A 15 12.55 14.40 -5.16
CA GLY A 15 12.18 13.44 -6.20
C GLY A 15 11.14 12.40 -5.74
N PRO A 16 10.71 11.49 -6.64
CA PRO A 16 9.67 10.52 -6.34
C PRO A 16 9.98 9.66 -5.13
N PHE A 17 9.01 9.54 -4.21
CA PHE A 17 9.25 8.88 -2.91
C PHE A 17 9.59 7.39 -3.06
N ARG A 18 9.21 6.74 -4.17
CA ARG A 18 9.57 5.33 -4.42
C ARG A 18 11.07 5.06 -4.43
N HIS A 19 11.87 6.08 -4.78
CA HIS A 19 13.33 5.98 -4.86
C HIS A 19 14.02 6.13 -3.51
N PHE A 20 13.30 6.61 -2.49
CA PHE A 20 13.85 6.75 -1.15
C PHE A 20 14.18 5.40 -0.55
N ARG A 21 15.39 5.31 0.00
CA ARG A 21 15.85 4.17 0.79
C ARG A 21 15.71 4.48 2.27
N PRO A 22 15.62 3.47 3.15
CA PRO A 22 15.52 3.69 4.59
C PRO A 22 16.69 4.47 5.23
N ARG A 23 17.81 4.62 4.51
CA ARG A 23 18.99 5.40 4.91
C ARG A 23 18.92 6.87 4.51
N ASP A 24 18.06 7.20 3.55
CA ASP A 24 17.85 8.58 3.07
C ASP A 24 16.92 9.35 4.04
N ILE A 25 16.31 8.63 5.00
CA ILE A 25 15.57 9.20 6.12
C ILE A 25 16.54 9.33 7.30
N ASP A 26 16.93 10.57 7.56
CA ASP A 26 17.91 10.93 8.57
C ASP A 26 17.47 10.42 9.96
N LYS A 27 18.30 9.60 10.58
CA LYS A 27 18.02 9.02 11.91
C LYS A 27 18.20 10.02 13.04
N GLU A 28 18.96 11.09 12.81
CA GLU A 28 19.27 12.13 13.79
C GLU A 28 18.20 13.22 13.80
N VAL A 29 17.58 13.47 12.63
CA VAL A 29 16.52 14.49 12.48
C VAL A 29 15.12 13.90 12.66
N THR A 30 14.91 12.64 12.28
CA THR A 30 13.60 11.99 12.41
C THR A 30 13.63 10.91 13.47
N ASP A 31 12.81 11.10 14.51
CA ASP A 31 12.52 10.04 15.47
C ASP A 31 12.08 8.77 14.71
N GLY A 32 12.43 7.60 15.24
CA GLY A 32 12.09 6.28 14.68
C GLY A 32 10.66 6.11 14.11
N PRO A 33 9.60 6.81 14.58
CA PRO A 33 8.28 6.79 13.96
C PRO A 33 8.23 7.17 12.48
N ALA A 34 9.06 8.11 11.98
CA ALA A 34 8.99 8.53 10.57
C ALA A 34 9.48 7.42 9.62
N ARG A 35 10.59 6.75 9.97
CA ARG A 35 11.09 5.57 9.23
C ARG A 35 10.05 4.46 9.21
N ARG A 36 9.42 4.18 10.35
CA ARG A 36 8.34 3.18 10.45
C ARG A 36 7.12 3.56 9.60
N GLN A 37 6.73 4.83 9.60
CA GLN A 37 5.63 5.33 8.75
C GLN A 37 5.97 5.19 7.27
N PHE A 38 7.19 5.55 6.86
CA PHE A 38 7.62 5.39 5.48
C PHE A 38 7.66 3.91 5.05
N SER A 39 8.17 3.00 5.88
CA SER A 39 8.12 1.55 5.58
C SER A 39 6.69 1.04 5.41
N ARG A 40 5.74 1.55 6.20
CA ARG A 40 4.32 1.21 6.08
C ARG A 40 3.71 1.76 4.79
N ALA A 41 3.99 3.02 4.48
CA ALA A 41 3.56 3.64 3.24
C ALA A 41 4.09 2.84 2.04
N ARG A 42 5.39 2.51 2.04
CA ARG A 42 6.01 1.68 1.00
C ARG A 42 5.27 0.38 0.76
N GLY A 43 4.99 -0.39 1.81
CA GLY A 43 4.29 -1.67 1.65
C GLY A 43 2.88 -1.53 1.06
N VAL A 44 2.16 -0.43 1.35
CA VAL A 44 0.85 -0.17 0.73
C VAL A 44 1.02 0.27 -0.72
N MET A 45 1.95 1.19 -1.00
CA MET A 45 2.16 1.72 -2.35
C MET A 45 2.66 0.63 -3.32
N GLU A 46 3.58 -0.23 -2.89
CA GLU A 46 4.06 -1.36 -3.69
C GLU A 46 2.93 -2.34 -4.01
N LYS A 47 2.05 -2.66 -3.04
CA LYS A 47 0.90 -3.52 -3.31
C LYS A 47 -0.10 -2.89 -4.28
N LEU A 48 -0.34 -1.58 -4.19
CA LEU A 48 -1.21 -0.87 -5.14
C LEU A 48 -0.62 -0.87 -6.56
N VAL A 49 0.71 -0.73 -6.69
CA VAL A 49 1.40 -0.88 -7.98
C VAL A 49 1.24 -2.28 -8.54
N ASP A 50 1.46 -3.30 -7.71
CA ASP A 50 1.30 -4.70 -8.14
C ASP A 50 -0.12 -4.97 -8.63
N ILE A 51 -1.13 -4.45 -7.93
CA ILE A 51 -2.54 -4.55 -8.32
C ILE A 51 -2.79 -3.82 -9.63
N ALA A 52 -2.33 -2.57 -9.76
CA ALA A 52 -2.52 -1.77 -10.96
C ALA A 52 -1.97 -2.48 -12.21
N ILE A 53 -0.80 -3.11 -12.10
CA ILE A 53 -0.19 -3.86 -13.20
C ILE A 53 -0.93 -5.16 -13.45
N SER A 54 -1.24 -5.93 -12.40
CA SER A 54 -1.87 -7.24 -12.53
C SER A 54 -3.29 -7.18 -13.10
N HIS A 55 -4.02 -6.09 -12.82
CA HIS A 55 -5.37 -5.84 -13.34
C HIS A 55 -5.36 -5.02 -14.64
N GLY A 56 -4.19 -4.62 -15.15
CA GLY A 56 -4.06 -3.90 -16.42
C GLY A 56 -4.47 -2.42 -16.38
N PHE A 57 -4.53 -1.81 -15.19
CA PHE A 57 -4.72 -0.36 -15.04
C PHE A 57 -3.48 0.43 -15.47
N ALA A 58 -2.32 -0.22 -15.47
CA ALA A 58 -1.11 0.23 -16.14
C ALA A 58 -0.33 -0.98 -16.68
N VAL A 59 0.37 -0.80 -17.80
CA VAL A 59 1.22 -1.80 -18.44
C VAL A 59 2.52 -1.99 -17.67
N SER A 60 3.02 -0.94 -17.02
CA SER A 60 4.26 -1.01 -16.24
C SER A 60 4.36 0.12 -15.20
N VAL A 61 5.35 -0.01 -14.31
CA VAL A 61 5.70 1.06 -13.36
C VAL A 61 6.16 2.33 -14.08
N ASP A 62 6.85 2.19 -15.21
CA ASP A 62 7.32 3.33 -16.00
C ASP A 62 6.15 4.12 -16.62
N GLU A 63 5.07 3.44 -17.00
CA GLU A 63 3.87 4.13 -17.47
C GLU A 63 3.24 5.00 -16.35
N LEU A 64 3.16 4.46 -15.13
CA LEU A 64 2.67 5.20 -13.96
C LEU A 64 3.51 6.47 -13.70
N ASP A 65 4.80 6.45 -14.02
CA ASP A 65 5.66 7.63 -13.91
C ASP A 65 5.30 8.74 -14.89
N HIS A 66 4.77 8.39 -16.05
CA HIS A 66 4.45 9.33 -17.13
C HIS A 66 2.98 9.78 -17.10
N MET A 67 2.11 9.09 -16.37
CA MET A 67 0.71 9.47 -16.19
C MET A 67 0.55 10.89 -15.61
N SER A 68 -0.50 11.58 -16.07
CA SER A 68 -0.96 12.84 -15.51
C SER A 68 -1.52 12.65 -14.08
N PRO A 69 -1.69 13.74 -13.30
CA PRO A 69 -2.26 13.64 -11.96
C PRO A 69 -3.65 12.97 -11.93
N VAL A 70 -4.48 13.25 -12.95
CA VAL A 70 -5.85 12.71 -13.07
C VAL A 70 -5.84 11.21 -13.39
N GLU A 71 -4.94 10.77 -14.27
CA GLU A 71 -4.76 9.35 -14.57
C GLU A 71 -4.25 8.59 -13.34
N LEU A 72 -3.27 9.16 -12.62
CA LEU A 72 -2.77 8.57 -11.37
C LEU A 72 -3.86 8.44 -10.30
N GLU A 73 -4.74 9.43 -10.16
CA GLU A 73 -5.88 9.38 -9.24
C GLU A 73 -6.86 8.27 -9.64
N THR A 74 -7.18 8.17 -10.94
CA THR A 74 -8.06 7.12 -11.45
C THR A 74 -7.49 5.72 -11.18
N VAL A 75 -6.20 5.50 -11.46
CA VAL A 75 -5.54 4.22 -11.19
C VAL A 75 -5.49 3.92 -9.69
N PHE A 76 -5.30 4.94 -8.85
CA PHE A 76 -5.34 4.78 -7.41
C PHE A 76 -6.71 4.27 -6.95
N ASP A 77 -7.79 4.92 -7.37
CA ASP A 77 -9.14 4.54 -6.95
C ASP A 77 -9.45 3.10 -7.37
N GLN A 78 -9.10 2.72 -8.60
CA GLN A 78 -9.29 1.36 -9.11
C GLN A 78 -8.46 0.33 -8.34
N ALA A 79 -7.15 0.60 -8.14
CA ALA A 79 -6.28 -0.33 -7.42
C ALA A 79 -6.63 -0.42 -5.93
N PHE A 80 -7.11 0.68 -5.33
CA PHE A 80 -7.53 0.72 -3.94
C PHE A 80 -8.84 -0.05 -3.73
N ASP A 81 -9.80 0.07 -4.65
CA ASP A 81 -11.03 -0.73 -4.63
C ASP A 81 -10.72 -2.23 -4.69
N VAL A 82 -9.86 -2.65 -5.63
CA VAL A 82 -9.40 -4.04 -5.70
C VAL A 82 -8.66 -4.45 -4.43
N LEU A 83 -7.76 -3.63 -3.90
CA LEU A 83 -7.07 -3.94 -2.64
C LEU A 83 -8.07 -4.14 -1.48
N MET A 84 -9.15 -3.36 -1.45
CA MET A 84 -10.17 -3.45 -0.42
C MET A 84 -11.07 -4.67 -0.59
N HIS A 85 -11.48 -5.01 -1.80
CA HIS A 85 -12.56 -5.97 -2.05
C HIS A 85 -12.11 -7.29 -2.66
N ASP A 86 -11.07 -7.29 -3.49
CA ASP A 86 -10.70 -8.41 -4.37
C ASP A 86 -9.18 -8.66 -4.41
N SER A 87 -8.51 -8.40 -3.29
CA SER A 87 -7.10 -8.75 -3.17
C SER A 87 -6.94 -10.27 -3.30
N PRO A 88 -5.88 -10.78 -3.97
CA PRO A 88 -5.55 -12.22 -3.99
C PRO A 88 -5.42 -12.85 -2.59
N ASP A 89 -5.23 -12.01 -1.57
CA ASP A 89 -5.14 -12.38 -0.16
C ASP A 89 -6.50 -12.29 0.59
N GLY A 90 -7.61 -12.11 -0.14
CA GLY A 90 -8.98 -11.92 0.36
C GLY A 90 -9.35 -10.45 0.65
N SER A 91 -10.65 -10.11 0.64
CA SER A 91 -11.21 -8.75 0.86
C SER A 91 -10.78 -8.11 2.18
N LEU A 92 -10.04 -6.98 2.19
CA LEU A 92 -9.66 -6.20 3.39
C LEU A 92 -10.85 -5.66 4.18
N VAL A 93 -12.00 -5.52 3.53
CA VAL A 93 -13.21 -5.03 4.16
C VAL A 93 -14.23 -6.13 4.43
N GLY A 94 -15.01 -5.94 5.48
CA GLY A 94 -16.07 -6.84 5.92
C GLY A 94 -16.28 -6.80 7.42
N ASP A 95 -17.11 -7.72 7.93
CA ASP A 95 -17.52 -7.74 9.33
C ASP A 95 -16.69 -8.69 10.21
N ALA A 96 -15.73 -9.42 9.64
CA ALA A 96 -14.90 -10.35 10.40
C ALA A 96 -13.80 -9.61 11.23
N PRO A 97 -13.34 -10.20 12.35
CA PRO A 97 -12.24 -9.65 13.13
C PRO A 97 -10.99 -9.41 12.27
N GLY A 98 -10.45 -8.18 12.31
CA GLY A 98 -9.28 -7.78 11.52
C GLY A 98 -9.60 -7.26 10.11
N GLN A 99 -10.88 -7.15 9.74
CA GLN A 99 -11.32 -6.43 8.54
C GLN A 99 -11.59 -4.96 8.84
N LEU A 100 -11.42 -4.14 7.80
CA LEU A 100 -11.73 -2.72 7.82
C LEU A 100 -13.23 -2.53 7.53
N ARG A 101 -13.82 -1.51 8.18
CA ARG A 101 -15.24 -1.20 7.97
C ARG A 101 -15.39 -0.34 6.72
N PRO A 102 -16.21 -0.73 5.73
CA PRO A 102 -16.35 0.00 4.48
C PRO A 102 -16.81 1.45 4.68
N GLU A 103 -17.70 1.68 5.64
CA GLU A 103 -18.24 3.01 5.98
C GLU A 103 -17.18 4.03 6.44
N LYS A 104 -16.00 3.57 6.86
CA LYS A 104 -14.90 4.42 7.36
C LYS A 104 -13.71 4.50 6.40
N MET A 105 -13.84 3.96 5.18
CA MET A 105 -12.74 3.85 4.22
C MET A 105 -12.06 5.17 3.89
N ALA A 106 -12.85 6.22 3.64
CA ALA A 106 -12.32 7.54 3.32
C ALA A 106 -11.45 8.16 4.44
N GLY A 107 -11.60 7.68 5.69
CA GLY A 107 -10.83 8.17 6.84
C GLY A 107 -9.59 7.32 7.18
N TYR A 108 -9.33 6.22 6.47
CA TYR A 108 -8.22 5.34 6.83
C TYR A 108 -6.87 5.87 6.34
N SER A 109 -5.92 5.98 7.28
CA SER A 109 -4.52 6.21 6.94
C SER A 109 -3.92 4.99 6.24
N TYR A 110 -2.88 5.19 5.43
CA TYR A 110 -2.06 4.10 4.90
C TYR A 110 -1.49 3.20 6.02
N GLY A 111 -1.27 3.74 7.23
CA GLY A 111 -0.82 2.95 8.38
C GLY A 111 -1.88 1.96 8.87
N THR A 112 -3.16 2.33 8.78
CA THR A 112 -4.30 1.47 9.10
C THR A 112 -4.42 0.35 8.07
N VAL A 113 -4.37 0.71 6.78
CA VAL A 113 -4.39 -0.24 5.65
C VAL A 113 -3.23 -1.23 5.74
N TYR A 114 -2.01 -0.75 5.98
CA TYR A 114 -0.83 -1.60 6.17
C TYR A 114 -1.00 -2.59 7.33
N SER A 115 -1.59 -2.13 8.43
CA SER A 115 -1.79 -2.98 9.62
C SER A 115 -2.78 -4.10 9.32
N ALA A 116 -3.87 -3.79 8.60
CA ALA A 116 -4.81 -4.81 8.14
C ALA A 116 -4.13 -5.82 7.21
N MET A 117 -3.38 -5.35 6.20
CA MET A 117 -2.59 -6.22 5.30
C MET A 117 -1.63 -7.14 6.09
N SER A 118 -0.94 -6.60 7.09
CA SER A 118 0.05 -7.34 7.89
C SER A 118 -0.59 -8.38 8.81
N GLN A 119 -1.70 -8.05 9.47
CA GLN A 119 -2.43 -8.98 10.34
C GLN A 119 -2.98 -10.17 9.55
N ARG A 120 -3.42 -9.93 8.32
CA ARG A 120 -3.94 -10.95 7.42
C ARG A 120 -2.89 -11.92 6.92
N LYS A 121 -1.75 -11.39 6.47
CA LYS A 121 -0.62 -12.21 6.07
C LYS A 121 -0.17 -13.17 7.19
N ARG A 122 -0.23 -12.72 8.45
CA ARG A 122 0.05 -13.56 9.62
C ARG A 122 -1.01 -14.63 9.83
N LYS A 123 -2.30 -14.27 9.83
CA LYS A 123 -3.39 -15.24 10.01
C LYS A 123 -3.33 -16.37 8.97
N ARG A 124 -3.08 -16.03 7.70
CA ARG A 124 -2.94 -17.03 6.64
C ARG A 124 -1.73 -17.97 6.85
N ALA A 125 -0.59 -17.42 7.26
CA ALA A 125 0.59 -18.24 7.58
C ALA A 125 0.32 -19.19 8.76
N ASP A 126 -0.43 -18.74 9.76
CA ASP A 126 -0.84 -19.58 10.91
C ASP A 126 -1.81 -20.69 10.45
N ASP A 127 -2.81 -20.38 9.61
CA ASP A 127 -3.75 -21.38 9.06
C ASP A 127 -3.05 -22.43 8.17
N GLU A 128 -2.11 -22.01 7.32
CA GLU A 128 -1.31 -22.90 6.47
C GLU A 128 -0.36 -23.81 7.27
N THR A 129 0.18 -23.30 8.38
CA THR A 129 1.06 -24.08 9.28
C THR A 129 0.25 -25.03 10.16
N GLY A 130 -0.95 -24.62 10.62
CA GLY A 130 -1.84 -25.46 11.42
C GLY A 130 -2.39 -26.66 10.65
N GLY A 131 -2.71 -26.50 9.36
CA GLY A 131 -3.18 -27.58 8.50
C GLY A 131 -2.13 -28.65 8.15
N GLN A 132 -0.83 -28.39 8.37
CA GLN A 132 0.25 -29.35 8.12
C GLN A 132 0.46 -30.37 9.26
N TYR A 133 -0.19 -30.20 10.41
CA TYR A 133 -0.04 -31.09 11.57
C TYR A 133 -1.29 -31.97 11.86
N GLU A 134 -2.31 -31.96 10.99
CA GLU A 134 -3.54 -32.76 11.12
C GLU A 134 -3.61 -34.00 10.20
N LEU A 135 -2.46 -34.60 9.83
CA LEU A 135 -2.42 -35.88 9.10
C LEU A 135 -1.56 -36.93 9.81
#